data_AF-A0A940KHM8-F1
#
_entry.id   AF-A0A940KHM8-F1
#
_cell.length_a   1.000
_cell.length_b   1.000
_cell.length_c   1.000
_cell.angle_alpha   90.00
_cell.angle_beta   90.00
_cell.angle_gamma   90.00
#
_symmetry.space_group_name_H-M   'P 1'
#
loop_
_entity.id
_entity.type
_entity.pdbx_description
1 polymer ?
#
loop_
_entity_poly.entity_id
_entity_poly.type
_entity_poly.pdbx_seq_one_letter_code
_entity_poly.pdbx_strand_id
1 'polypeptide(L)'
;MVKQSSQEVIEQNPDIPNEQNETVSNIASESLMGTIQNLMSNGGGAGIMSMFSSDGNADEGHPVMQSAVSDLTGNLQNKLGISGDKAAGLAGSIIPMIISKLFNKSG
;
A
#
# COMPACT_ATOMS: atom_id res chain seq x y z
N MET A 1 -10.04 -6.93 -5.31
CA MET A 1 -10.10 -5.56 -4.79
C MET A 1 -8.71 -4.99 -4.57
N VAL A 2 -7.97 -5.34 -3.51
CA VAL A 2 -6.61 -4.81 -3.25
C VAL A 2 -5.69 -4.92 -4.49
N LYS A 3 -5.58 -6.11 -5.09
CA LYS A 3 -4.76 -6.32 -6.30
C LYS A 3 -5.14 -5.42 -7.48
N GLN A 4 -6.44 -5.22 -7.70
CA GLN A 4 -6.93 -4.38 -8.79
C GLN A 4 -6.68 -2.90 -8.50
N SER A 5 -6.93 -2.44 -7.27
CA SER A 5 -6.62 -1.08 -6.83
C SER A 5 -5.12 -0.78 -6.98
N SER A 6 -4.25 -1.73 -6.61
CA SER A 6 -2.81 -1.64 -6.81
C SER A 6 -2.43 -1.51 -8.28
N GLN A 7 -2.97 -2.37 -9.16
CA GLN A 7 -2.69 -2.31 -10.60
C GLN A 7 -3.10 -0.96 -11.18
N GLU A 8 -4.33 -0.51 -10.91
CA GLU A 8 -4.83 0.76 -11.45
C GLU A 8 -4.06 1.98 -10.94
N VAL A 9 -3.54 1.96 -9.71
CA VAL A 9 -2.71 3.07 -9.17
C VAL A 9 -1.34 3.08 -9.82
N ILE A 10 -0.73 1.90 -9.95
CA ILE A 10 0.63 1.75 -10.44
C ILE A 10 0.71 2.01 -11.94
N GLU A 11 -0.27 1.53 -12.72
CA GLU A 11 -0.39 1.84 -14.14
C GLU A 11 -0.58 3.34 -14.43
N GLN A 12 -1.14 4.08 -13.47
CA GLN A 12 -1.34 5.53 -13.56
C GLN A 12 -0.15 6.33 -13.02
N ASN A 13 0.86 5.68 -12.43
CA ASN A 13 2.02 6.34 -11.83
C ASN A 13 3.19 6.43 -12.84
N PRO A 14 3.58 7.64 -13.28
CA PRO A 14 4.66 7.81 -14.25
C PRO A 14 6.05 7.48 -13.69
N ASP A 15 6.22 7.38 -12.37
CA ASP A 15 7.50 7.06 -11.72
C ASP A 15 7.86 5.58 -11.77
N ILE A 16 6.90 4.73 -12.18
CA ILE A 16 7.07 3.28 -12.27
C ILE A 16 7.18 2.89 -13.74
N PRO A 17 8.30 2.25 -14.16
CA PRO A 17 8.41 1.75 -15.52
C PRO A 17 7.33 0.73 -15.83
N ASN A 18 6.71 0.79 -17.01
CA ASN A 18 5.64 -0.12 -17.41
C ASN A 18 6.01 -1.61 -17.27
N GLU A 19 7.27 -1.98 -17.54
CA GLU A 19 7.77 -3.35 -17.33
C GLU A 19 7.73 -3.80 -15.86
N GLN A 20 7.81 -2.85 -14.92
CA GLN A 20 7.75 -3.12 -13.48
C GLN A 20 6.34 -2.99 -12.91
N ASN A 21 5.36 -2.48 -13.66
CA ASN A 21 4.00 -2.25 -13.15
C ASN A 21 3.39 -3.51 -12.55
N GLU A 22 3.46 -4.63 -13.26
CA GLU A 22 2.88 -5.88 -12.79
C GLU A 22 3.60 -6.39 -11.53
N THR A 23 4.93 -6.34 -11.52
CA THR A 23 5.75 -6.75 -10.38
C THR A 23 5.49 -5.87 -9.16
N VAL A 24 5.61 -4.55 -9.31
CA VAL A 24 5.37 -3.58 -8.22
C VAL A 24 3.94 -3.69 -7.71
N SER A 25 2.97 -3.94 -8.59
CA SER A 25 1.57 -4.13 -8.17
C SER A 25 1.38 -5.41 -7.37
N ASN A 26 1.96 -6.53 -7.81
CA ASN A 26 1.91 -7.77 -7.04
C ASN A 26 2.55 -7.57 -5.65
N ILE A 27 3.71 -6.91 -5.60
CA ILE A 27 4.43 -6.62 -4.34
C ILE A 27 3.61 -5.71 -3.43
N ALA A 28 3.08 -4.61 -3.96
CA ALA A 28 2.25 -3.66 -3.22
C ALA A 28 1.00 -4.33 -2.63
N SER A 29 0.35 -5.16 -3.44
CA SER A 29 -0.83 -5.91 -3.03
C SER A 29 -0.53 -6.91 -1.93
N GLU A 30 0.52 -7.71 -2.09
CA GLU A 30 0.97 -8.67 -1.07
C GLU A 30 1.38 -7.98 0.22
N SER A 31 2.09 -6.86 0.13
CA SER A 31 2.53 -6.06 1.27
C SER A 31 1.32 -5.54 2.04
N LEU A 32 0.38 -4.87 1.36
CA LEU A 32 -0.85 -4.37 1.97
C LEU A 32 -1.68 -5.47 2.61
N MET A 33 -1.85 -6.61 1.93
CA MET A 33 -2.56 -7.77 2.49
C MET A 33 -1.85 -8.29 3.75
N GLY A 34 -0.52 -8.42 3.70
CA GLY A 34 0.31 -8.82 4.83
C GLY A 34 0.20 -7.86 6.00
N THR A 35 0.27 -6.55 5.76
CA THR A 35 0.09 -5.51 6.78
C THR A 35 -1.29 -5.60 7.42
N ILE A 36 -2.35 -5.69 6.61
CA ILE A 36 -3.74 -5.83 7.08
C ILE A 36 -3.89 -7.08 7.96
N GLN A 37 -3.37 -8.21 7.50
CA GLN A 37 -3.41 -9.47 8.24
C GLN A 37 -2.62 -9.36 9.55
N ASN A 38 -1.43 -8.80 9.50
CA ASN A 38 -0.57 -8.59 10.66
C ASN A 38 -1.24 -7.70 11.71
N LEU A 39 -1.82 -6.58 11.29
CA LEU A 39 -2.57 -5.67 12.17
C LEU A 39 -3.78 -6.37 12.78
N MET A 40 -4.55 -7.13 11.99
CA MET A 40 -5.68 -7.91 12.50
C MET A 40 -5.22 -8.91 13.56
N SER A 41 -4.11 -9.63 13.32
CA SER A 41 -3.54 -10.58 14.29
C SER A 41 -2.97 -9.93 15.55
N ASN A 42 -2.46 -8.70 15.46
CA ASN A 42 -1.88 -7.95 16.59
C ASN A 42 -2.91 -7.09 17.35
N GLY A 43 -4.22 -7.27 17.11
CA GLY A 43 -5.27 -6.49 17.77
C GLY A 43 -5.50 -5.08 17.20
N GLY A 44 -4.85 -4.76 16.07
CA GLY A 44 -5.00 -3.53 15.29
C GLY A 44 -6.24 -3.48 14.39
N GLY A 45 -7.18 -4.42 14.53
CA GLY A 45 -8.43 -4.43 13.74
C GLY A 45 -9.23 -3.14 13.85
N ALA A 46 -9.15 -2.45 15.00
CA ALA A 46 -9.76 -1.12 15.19
C ALA A 46 -9.17 -0.05 14.24
N GLY A 47 -7.88 -0.12 13.91
CA GLY A 47 -7.26 0.81 12.95
C GLY A 47 -7.77 0.60 11.53
N ILE A 48 -7.97 -0.65 11.12
CA ILE A 48 -8.55 -0.96 9.80
C ILE A 48 -10.02 -0.53 9.76
N MET A 49 -10.77 -0.80 10.83
CA MET A 49 -12.17 -0.37 10.94
C MET A 49 -12.29 1.16 10.92
N SER A 50 -11.35 1.87 11.58
CA SER A 50 -11.26 3.32 11.59
C SER A 50 -10.97 3.88 10.20
N MET A 51 -10.08 3.27 9.40
CA MET A 51 -9.86 3.67 8.00
C MET A 51 -11.10 3.43 7.13
N PHE A 52 -11.85 2.36 7.38
CA PHE A 52 -13.10 2.08 6.68
C PHE A 52 -14.22 3.05 7.08
N SER A 53 -14.23 3.50 8.34
CA SER A 53 -15.30 4.36 8.90
C SER A 53 -15.01 5.85 8.72
N SER A 54 -13.74 6.24 8.60
CA SER A 54 -13.32 7.64 8.46
C SER A 54 -13.24 8.01 6.98
N ASP A 55 -14.40 8.19 6.32
CA ASP A 55 -14.55 8.89 5.01
C ASP A 55 -13.39 8.69 3.98
N GLY A 56 -12.80 7.49 3.92
CA GLY A 56 -11.64 7.18 3.07
C GLY A 56 -10.32 7.92 3.37
N ASN A 57 -10.27 8.77 4.41
CA ASN A 57 -9.08 9.57 4.76
C ASN A 57 -8.21 8.80 5.75
N ALA A 58 -7.42 7.87 5.23
CA ALA A 58 -6.26 7.38 5.97
C ALA A 58 -5.18 8.45 5.93
N ASP A 59 -5.17 9.35 6.91
CA ASP A 59 -4.11 10.35 7.05
C ASP A 59 -2.72 9.69 7.08
N GLU A 60 -1.70 10.39 6.56
CA GLU A 60 -0.29 9.93 6.53
C GLU A 60 0.26 9.56 7.92
N GLY A 61 -0.35 10.09 8.99
CA GLY A 61 -0.03 9.76 10.38
C GLY A 61 -0.62 8.46 10.89
N HIS A 62 -1.48 7.76 10.13
CA HIS A 62 -2.19 6.58 10.62
C HIS A 62 -1.23 5.37 10.75
N PRO A 63 -1.26 4.61 11.86
CA PRO A 63 -0.32 3.51 12.10
C PRO A 63 -0.37 2.44 11.00
N VAL A 64 -1.53 2.19 10.41
CA VAL A 64 -1.68 1.25 9.29
C VAL A 64 -0.94 1.73 8.05
N MET A 65 -0.95 3.04 7.78
CA MET A 65 -0.23 3.61 6.64
C MET A 65 1.29 3.50 6.85
N GLN A 66 1.76 3.82 8.05
CA GLN A 66 3.17 3.67 8.41
C GLN A 66 3.65 2.21 8.31
N SER A 67 2.86 1.27 8.83
CA SER A 67 3.17 -0.16 8.70
C SER A 67 3.17 -0.61 7.24
N ALA A 68 2.19 -0.18 6.44
CA ALA A 68 2.10 -0.57 5.03
C ALA A 68 3.27 0.00 4.20
N VAL A 69 3.68 1.25 4.46
CA VAL A 69 4.86 1.85 3.83
C VAL A 69 6.12 1.08 4.22
N SER A 70 6.29 0.74 5.50
CA SER A 70 7.44 -0.04 5.97
C SER A 70 7.49 -1.43 5.34
N ASP A 71 6.37 -2.15 5.33
CA ASP A 71 6.27 -3.50 4.77
C ASP A 71 6.51 -3.48 3.25
N LEU A 72 5.91 -2.54 2.53
CA LEU A 72 6.14 -2.41 1.10
C LEU A 72 7.59 -2.02 0.80
N THR A 73 8.18 -1.11 1.56
CA THR A 73 9.59 -0.73 1.42
C THR A 73 10.48 -1.97 1.53
N GLY A 74 10.30 -2.77 2.58
CA GLY A 74 11.05 -4.02 2.77
C GLY A 74 10.82 -5.02 1.63
N ASN A 75 9.58 -5.17 1.17
CA ASN A 75 9.28 -6.08 0.06
C ASN A 75 9.86 -5.61 -1.28
N LEU A 76 9.83 -4.31 -1.59
CA LEU A 76 10.46 -3.77 -2.80
C LEU A 76 11.98 -3.96 -2.75
N GLN A 77 12.61 -3.70 -1.61
CA GLN A 77 14.05 -3.97 -1.44
C GLN A 77 14.37 -5.45 -1.66
N ASN A 78 13.62 -6.35 -1.03
CA ASN A 78 13.87 -7.79 -1.10
C ASN A 78 13.55 -8.39 -2.48
N LYS A 79 12.47 -7.93 -3.13
CA LYS A 79 11.97 -8.52 -4.40
C LYS A 79 12.50 -7.83 -5.65
N LEU A 80 12.72 -6.52 -5.62
CA LEU A 80 13.25 -5.76 -6.76
C LEU A 80 14.75 -5.46 -6.62
N GLY A 81 15.35 -5.68 -5.45
CA GLY A 81 16.76 -5.38 -5.22
C GLY A 81 17.09 -3.87 -5.27
N ILE A 82 16.10 -3.00 -5.05
CA ILE A 82 16.30 -1.54 -5.08
C ILE A 82 16.76 -1.02 -3.72
N SER A 83 17.37 0.18 -3.70
CA SER A 83 17.81 0.84 -2.47
C SER A 83 16.63 1.21 -1.56
N GLY A 84 16.88 1.28 -0.25
CA GLY A 84 15.87 1.63 0.75
C GLY A 84 15.22 2.99 0.49
N ASP A 85 16.00 4.00 0.10
CA ASP A 85 15.47 5.33 -0.23
C ASP A 85 14.50 5.30 -1.42
N LYS A 86 14.84 4.54 -2.46
CA LYS A 86 13.99 4.39 -3.65
C LYS A 86 12.71 3.61 -3.32
N ALA A 87 12.84 2.53 -2.54
CA ALA A 87 11.71 1.74 -2.07
C ALA A 87 10.77 2.56 -1.19
N ALA A 88 11.31 3.37 -0.27
CA ALA A 88 10.55 4.24 0.61
C ALA A 88 9.80 5.33 -0.16
N GLY A 89 10.45 5.96 -1.15
CA GLY A 89 9.79 6.95 -2.02
C GLY A 89 8.63 6.36 -2.83
N LEU A 90 8.82 5.16 -3.39
CA LEU A 90 7.75 4.43 -4.08
C LEU A 90 6.64 4.03 -3.11
N ALA A 91 6.97 3.44 -1.97
CA ALA A 91 5.98 3.02 -0.99
C ALA A 91 5.17 4.21 -0.45
N GLY A 92 5.83 5.33 -0.15
CA GLY A 92 5.20 6.56 0.34
C GLY A 92 4.24 7.21 -0.65
N SER A 93 4.43 7.02 -1.96
CA SER A 93 3.50 7.51 -2.99
C SER A 93 2.40 6.49 -3.32
N ILE A 94 2.76 5.21 -3.41
CA ILE A 94 1.85 4.13 -3.84
C ILE A 94 0.84 3.76 -2.75
N ILE A 95 1.27 3.58 -1.51
CA ILE A 95 0.41 3.10 -0.41
C ILE A 95 -0.80 4.02 -0.18
N PRO A 96 -0.63 5.35 -0.05
CA PRO A 96 -1.77 6.24 0.13
C PRO A 96 -2.77 6.12 -1.02
N MET A 97 -2.29 6.10 -2.27
CA MET A 97 -3.14 5.98 -3.45
C MET A 97 -3.94 4.67 -3.49
N ILE A 98 -3.32 3.52 -3.14
CA ILE A 98 -4.02 2.23 -3.13
C ILE A 98 -5.07 2.20 -2.03
N ILE A 99 -4.71 2.66 -0.83
CA ILE A 99 -5.61 2.75 0.31
C ILE A 99 -6.78 3.67 -0.02
N SER A 100 -6.52 4.86 -0.57
CA SER A 100 -7.56 5.76 -1.07
C SER A 100 -8.42 5.03 -2.11
N LYS A 101 -7.89 4.37 -3.14
CA LYS A 101 -8.74 3.64 -4.10
C LYS A 101 -9.54 2.49 -3.46
N LEU A 102 -9.03 1.86 -2.42
CA LEU A 102 -9.67 0.73 -1.76
C LEU A 102 -10.83 1.16 -0.85
N PHE A 103 -10.63 2.23 -0.07
CA PHE A 103 -11.60 2.71 0.91
C PHE A 103 -12.45 3.90 0.42
N ASN A 104 -11.96 4.65 -0.58
CA ASN A 104 -12.68 5.76 -1.22
C ASN A 104 -13.54 5.31 -2.42
N LYS A 105 -13.80 4.00 -2.57
CA LYS A 105 -14.74 3.46 -3.56
C LYS A 105 -15.99 2.94 -2.87
N SER A 106 -16.74 3.86 -2.28
CA SER A 106 -18.14 3.70 -1.91
C SER A 106 -18.83 5.06 -2.02
N GLY A 107 -19.19 5.39 -3.27
CA GLY A 107 -20.39 6.15 -3.58
C GLY A 107 -21.34 5.23 -4.32
#